data_AF-W2EQ99-F1
#
_entry.id   AF-W2EQ99-F1
#
_cell.length_a   1.000
_cell.length_b   1.000
_cell.length_c   1.000
_cell.angle_alpha   90.00
_cell.angle_beta   90.00
_cell.angle_gamma   90.00
#
_symmetry.space_group_name_H-M   'P 1'
#
loop_
_entity.id
_entity.type
_entity.pdbx_description
1 polymer ?
#
loop_
_entity_poly.entity_id
_entity_poly.type
_entity_poly.pdbx_seq_one_letter_code
_entity_poly.pdbx_strand_id
1 'polypeptide(L)'
;MLAILLGLSWLVLTPVCVWLLFGRHRAASLRVLAGVTLTGLQAATMAYGFIEEPLTREAVLTPRPAARAGAPGALPVLPLPPAAAAQPSAGDDCASRMLAPEAVRLSLRGRVLHGITLYWPASFAECGTAAVALHHDGGRLRLWLHEGTPSRYHEGLQTVPVHVNGGTASLDLRLTQPIRHHRRYVAINGHTGRRIPQRHGA
;
A
#
# COMPACT_ATOMS: atom_id res chain seq x y z
N MET A 1 -27.04 4.92 39.24
CA MET A 1 -26.17 5.99 38.70
C MET A 1 -25.08 5.47 37.76
N LEU A 2 -24.41 4.35 38.06
CA LEU A 2 -23.33 3.80 37.23
C LEU A 2 -23.73 3.46 35.79
N ALA A 3 -24.91 2.87 35.56
CA ALA A 3 -25.39 2.55 34.21
C ALA A 3 -25.57 3.79 33.31
N ILE A 4 -25.99 4.92 33.89
CA ILE A 4 -26.19 6.19 33.17
C ILE A 4 -24.83 6.80 32.79
N LEU A 5 -23.86 6.75 33.72
CA LEU A 5 -22.48 7.18 33.46
C LEU A 5 -21.81 6.31 32.39
N LEU A 6 -22.07 5.00 32.40
CA LEU A 6 -21.56 4.07 31.39
C LEU A 6 -22.14 4.37 30.00
N GLY A 7 -23.45 4.62 29.91
CA GLY A 7 -24.10 5.02 28.66
C GLY A 7 -23.55 6.34 28.11
N LEU A 8 -23.39 7.36 28.96
CA LEU A 8 -22.80 8.65 28.58
C LEU A 8 -21.34 8.51 28.13
N SER A 9 -20.56 7.66 28.79
CA SER A 9 -19.17 7.40 28.41
C SER A 9 -19.07 6.78 27.02
N TRP A 10 -19.93 5.81 26.69
CA TRP A 10 -20.01 5.20 25.36
C TRP A 10 -20.47 6.18 24.29
N LEU A 11 -21.46 7.02 24.61
CA LEU A 11 -22.03 8.00 23.69
C LEU A 11 -21.00 9.06 23.26
N VAL A 12 -20.08 9.42 24.15
CA VAL A 12 -18.98 10.37 23.86
C VAL A 12 -17.77 9.67 23.24
N LEU A 13 -17.45 8.45 23.68
CA LEU A 13 -16.26 7.73 23.22
C LEU A 13 -16.36 7.32 21.75
N THR A 14 -17.54 6.87 21.31
CA THR A 14 -17.75 6.38 19.93
C THR A 14 -17.49 7.44 18.86
N PRO A 15 -18.08 8.65 18.91
CA PRO A 15 -17.81 9.69 17.92
C PRO A 15 -16.38 10.20 17.99
N VAL A 16 -15.76 10.24 19.18
CA VAL A 16 -14.35 10.62 19.35
C VAL A 16 -13.42 9.58 18.73
N CYS A 17 -13.70 8.28 18.87
CA CYS A 17 -12.96 7.20 18.22
C CYS A 17 -13.06 7.26 16.70
N VAL A 18 -14.26 7.48 16.18
CA VAL A 18 -14.50 7.67 14.73
C VAL A 18 -13.76 8.91 14.23
N TRP A 19 -13.84 10.03 14.96
CA TRP A 19 -13.18 11.27 14.59
C TRP A 19 -11.65 11.19 14.63
N LEU A 20 -11.07 10.44 15.59
CA LEU A 20 -9.62 10.20 15.67
C LEU A 20 -9.11 9.25 14.58
N LEU A 21 -9.92 8.28 14.14
CA LEU A 21 -9.56 7.36 13.05
C LEU A 21 -9.56 8.04 11.68
N PHE A 22 -10.53 8.93 11.42
CA PHE A 22 -10.68 9.61 10.12
C PHE A 22 -10.10 11.04 10.08
N GLY A 23 -9.57 11.53 11.21
CA GLY A 23 -8.95 12.86 11.38
C GLY A 23 -7.64 13.01 10.60
N ARG A 24 -7.75 13.51 9.38
CA ARG A 24 -6.68 13.72 8.40
C ARG A 24 -5.78 14.92 8.73
N HIS A 25 -5.00 14.87 9.84
CA HIS A 25 -3.64 15.47 10.02
C HIS A 25 -3.26 15.77 11.50
N ARG A 26 -2.29 15.00 12.03
CA ARG A 26 -1.39 15.25 13.20
C ARG A 26 -2.08 15.33 14.60
N ALA A 27 -1.56 14.76 15.70
CA ALA A 27 -0.20 14.42 16.13
C ALA A 27 -0.14 13.06 16.87
N ALA A 28 1.01 12.38 16.79
CA ALA A 28 1.23 11.05 17.37
C ALA A 28 1.04 10.98 18.91
N SER A 29 1.08 12.11 19.62
CA SER A 29 0.86 12.20 21.06
C SER A 29 -0.54 11.78 21.51
N LEU A 30 -1.57 12.00 20.68
CA LEU A 30 -2.94 11.61 21.00
C LEU A 30 -3.19 10.11 20.85
N ARG A 31 -2.37 9.40 20.06
CA ARG A 31 -2.45 7.93 19.93
C ARG A 31 -1.95 7.22 21.18
N VAL A 32 -0.93 7.79 21.84
CA VAL A 32 -0.42 7.28 23.12
C VAL A 32 -1.46 7.49 24.21
N LEU A 33 -2.08 8.67 24.27
CA LEU A 33 -3.13 8.94 25.26
C LEU A 33 -4.35 8.02 25.06
N ALA A 34 -4.77 7.77 23.83
CA ALA A 34 -5.87 6.85 23.51
C ALA A 34 -5.52 5.39 23.85
N GLY A 35 -4.28 4.96 23.63
CA GLY A 35 -3.80 3.65 24.07
C GLY A 35 -3.83 3.52 25.59
N VAL A 36 -3.39 4.55 26.32
CA VAL A 36 -3.38 4.55 27.79
C VAL A 36 -4.81 4.52 28.35
N THR A 37 -5.74 5.29 27.79
CA THR A 37 -7.14 5.25 28.26
C THR A 37 -7.81 3.92 27.95
N LEU A 38 -7.54 3.31 26.79
CA LEU A 38 -8.07 1.99 26.44
C LEU A 38 -7.52 0.89 27.35
N THR A 39 -6.21 0.92 27.63
CA THR A 39 -5.55 -0.06 28.53
C THR A 39 -6.05 0.11 29.96
N GLY A 40 -6.23 1.35 30.42
CA GLY A 40 -6.80 1.65 31.74
C GLY A 40 -8.24 1.17 31.87
N LEU A 41 -9.06 1.36 30.83
CA LEU A 41 -10.44 0.88 30.83
C LEU A 41 -10.51 -0.65 30.80
N GLN A 42 -9.62 -1.31 30.06
CA GLN A 42 -9.54 -2.77 30.00
C GLN A 42 -9.07 -3.38 31.33
N ALA A 43 -8.10 -2.76 32.01
CA ALA A 43 -7.66 -3.17 33.35
C ALA A 43 -8.77 -2.98 34.40
N ALA A 44 -9.52 -1.88 34.33
CA ALA A 44 -10.67 -1.65 35.18
C ALA A 44 -11.78 -2.69 34.92
N THR A 45 -12.02 -3.05 33.65
CA THR A 45 -13.04 -4.05 33.28
C THR A 45 -12.67 -5.45 33.77
N MET A 46 -11.38 -5.82 33.66
CA MET A 46 -10.86 -7.06 34.24
C MET A 46 -11.04 -7.08 35.76
N ALA A 47 -10.71 -6.00 36.47
CA ALA A 47 -10.85 -5.92 37.92
C ALA A 47 -12.30 -6.04 38.39
N TYR A 48 -13.26 -5.52 37.63
CA TYR A 48 -14.69 -5.69 37.94
C TYR A 48 -15.19 -7.11 37.64
N GLY A 49 -14.62 -7.81 36.65
CA GLY A 49 -14.97 -9.19 36.32
C GLY A 49 -14.52 -10.24 37.35
N PHE A 50 -13.64 -9.88 38.30
CA PHE A 50 -13.20 -10.76 39.38
C PHE A 50 -13.95 -10.55 40.71
N ILE A 51 -14.89 -9.58 40.77
CA ILE A 51 -15.64 -9.28 42.01
C ILE A 51 -17.05 -9.89 41.99
N GLU A 52 -17.57 -10.31 40.84
CA GLU A 52 -18.84 -11.04 40.76
C GLU A 52 -18.60 -12.52 40.41
N GLU A 53 -18.34 -13.32 41.44
CA GLU A 53 -18.74 -14.72 41.45
C GLU A 53 -19.52 -14.97 42.74
N PRO A 54 -20.82 -15.29 42.63
CA PRO A 54 -21.21 -16.61 43.12
C PRO A 54 -22.22 -17.32 42.21
N LEU A 55 -21.89 -18.60 41.96
CA LEU A 55 -22.82 -19.75 41.95
C LEU A 55 -24.06 -19.68 41.05
N THR A 56 -23.96 -20.22 39.83
CA THR A 56 -24.84 -21.31 39.36
C THR A 56 -24.33 -21.87 38.04
N ARG A 57 -23.61 -22.99 38.09
CA ARG A 57 -23.32 -23.83 36.93
C ARG A 57 -23.70 -25.27 37.27
N GLU A 58 -25.00 -25.48 37.44
CA GLU A 58 -25.64 -26.79 37.29
C GLU A 58 -26.03 -26.90 35.81
N ALA A 59 -25.35 -27.74 35.04
CA ALA A 59 -25.55 -29.18 34.90
C ALA A 59 -26.62 -29.49 33.84
N VAL A 60 -26.19 -30.25 32.82
CA VAL A 60 -26.87 -31.35 32.11
C VAL A 60 -25.92 -31.67 30.93
N LEU A 61 -24.99 -32.64 31.06
CA LEU A 61 -25.18 -34.10 30.84
C LEU A 61 -25.77 -34.37 29.45
N THR A 62 -25.29 -35.22 28.55
CA THR A 62 -24.09 -36.05 28.31
C THR A 62 -24.37 -36.75 26.94
N PRO A 63 -23.40 -37.46 26.33
CA PRO A 63 -23.31 -37.80 24.91
C PRO A 63 -23.76 -39.22 24.56
N ARG A 64 -23.92 -39.54 23.25
CA ARG A 64 -23.56 -40.87 22.71
C ARG A 64 -23.37 -40.92 21.18
N PRO A 65 -22.33 -41.62 20.66
CA PRO A 65 -22.05 -41.85 19.24
C PRO A 65 -22.40 -43.29 18.79
N ALA A 66 -22.49 -43.56 17.48
CA ALA A 66 -22.16 -44.87 16.86
C ALA A 66 -22.16 -44.84 15.31
N ALA A 67 -21.32 -45.70 14.74
CA ALA A 67 -20.88 -45.82 13.36
C ALA A 67 -21.70 -46.79 12.47
N ARG A 68 -21.47 -46.70 11.14
CA ARG A 68 -21.42 -47.74 10.07
C ARG A 68 -21.69 -47.04 8.71
N ALA A 69 -21.26 -47.44 7.52
CA ALA A 69 -20.31 -48.41 6.97
C ALA A 69 -20.38 -48.23 5.42
N GLY A 70 -19.33 -48.63 4.68
CA GLY A 70 -19.46 -49.14 3.30
C GLY A 70 -19.06 -48.22 2.14
N ALA A 71 -17.94 -48.54 1.48
CA ALA A 71 -17.70 -48.36 0.04
C ALA A 71 -18.41 -49.51 -0.75
N PRO A 72 -18.47 -49.61 -2.11
CA PRO A 72 -17.73 -48.88 -3.17
C PRO A 72 -18.57 -48.47 -4.42
N GLY A 73 -17.99 -47.75 -5.41
CA GLY A 73 -18.60 -47.65 -6.75
C GLY A 73 -18.13 -46.51 -7.68
N ALA A 74 -17.30 -46.85 -8.67
CA ALA A 74 -17.17 -46.39 -10.07
C ALA A 74 -17.47 -44.93 -10.52
N LEU A 75 -16.41 -44.26 -11.04
CA LEU A 75 -16.20 -43.49 -12.31
C LEU A 75 -17.37 -42.71 -12.99
N PRO A 76 -17.13 -41.54 -13.67
CA PRO A 76 -16.07 -41.38 -14.69
C PRO A 76 -15.31 -40.04 -14.76
N VAL A 77 -14.17 -40.14 -15.46
CA VAL A 77 -13.25 -39.09 -15.92
C VAL A 77 -13.95 -38.15 -16.90
N LEU A 78 -13.84 -36.84 -16.67
CA LEU A 78 -14.13 -35.79 -17.66
C LEU A 78 -12.81 -35.28 -18.28
N PRO A 79 -12.71 -35.16 -19.61
CA PRO A 79 -11.50 -34.71 -20.28
C PRO A 79 -11.26 -33.22 -20.05
N LEU A 80 -10.05 -32.90 -19.56
CA LEU A 80 -9.50 -31.56 -19.45
C LEU A 80 -9.23 -31.01 -20.87
N PRO A 81 -9.67 -29.81 -21.24
CA PRO A 81 -9.31 -29.23 -22.53
C PRO A 81 -7.79 -28.99 -22.60
N PRO A 82 -7.16 -29.23 -23.76
CA PRO A 82 -5.72 -29.06 -23.92
C PRO A 82 -5.34 -27.60 -23.71
N ALA A 83 -4.22 -27.43 -23.01
CA ALA A 83 -3.55 -26.18 -22.75
C ALA A 83 -3.58 -25.27 -23.99
N ALA A 84 -4.26 -24.13 -23.84
CA ALA A 84 -4.09 -23.01 -24.74
C ALA A 84 -2.58 -22.76 -24.86
N ALA A 85 -2.13 -22.69 -26.12
CA ALA A 85 -0.77 -22.47 -26.53
C ALA A 85 -0.01 -21.58 -25.54
N ALA A 86 1.04 -22.14 -24.95
CA ALA A 86 2.14 -21.34 -24.44
C ALA A 86 2.68 -20.56 -25.66
N GLN A 87 2.15 -19.35 -25.85
CA GLN A 87 2.78 -18.39 -26.73
C GLN A 87 4.21 -18.24 -26.22
N PRO A 88 5.24 -18.33 -27.08
CA PRO A 88 6.58 -17.96 -26.67
C PRO A 88 6.48 -16.49 -26.26
N SER A 89 6.55 -16.25 -24.95
CA SER A 89 6.88 -14.92 -24.46
C SER A 89 8.26 -14.63 -25.03
N ALA A 90 8.30 -13.91 -26.14
CA ALA A 90 9.46 -13.16 -26.55
C ALA A 90 9.67 -12.05 -25.51
N GLY A 91 9.99 -12.46 -24.29
CA GLY A 91 10.66 -11.63 -23.32
C GLY A 91 12.11 -11.95 -23.49
N ASP A 92 12.84 -11.13 -24.25
CA ASP A 92 14.22 -10.89 -23.89
C ASP A 92 14.19 -10.56 -22.39
N ASP A 93 14.75 -11.44 -21.56
CA ASP A 93 14.70 -11.33 -20.11
C ASP A 93 15.42 -10.05 -19.70
N CYS A 94 14.66 -8.96 -19.71
CA CYS A 94 15.07 -7.68 -19.20
C CYS A 94 15.43 -7.87 -17.73
N ALA A 95 16.73 -7.79 -17.44
CA ALA A 95 17.23 -8.00 -16.10
C ALA A 95 16.59 -6.99 -15.15
N SER A 96 15.82 -7.49 -14.18
CA SER A 96 15.18 -6.66 -13.18
C SER A 96 16.24 -5.87 -12.41
N ARG A 97 16.22 -4.54 -12.54
CA ARG A 97 17.17 -3.68 -11.84
C ARG A 97 16.54 -2.39 -11.38
N MET A 98 17.10 -1.86 -10.30
CA MET A 98 16.65 -0.60 -9.75
C MET A 98 17.44 0.55 -10.36
N LEU A 99 16.72 1.53 -10.91
CA LEU A 99 17.31 2.66 -11.58
C LEU A 99 17.45 3.85 -10.62
N ALA A 100 18.59 4.53 -10.69
CA ALA A 100 18.86 5.75 -9.94
C ALA A 100 18.83 6.94 -10.89
N PRO A 101 17.69 7.66 -11.02
CA PRO A 101 17.63 8.84 -11.86
C PRO A 101 18.55 9.94 -11.33
N GLU A 102 19.42 10.46 -12.20
CA GLU A 102 20.37 11.52 -11.90
C GLU A 102 19.74 12.90 -12.03
N ALA A 103 18.73 13.03 -12.90
CA ALA A 103 18.04 14.28 -13.12
C ALA A 103 16.55 14.07 -13.37
N VAL A 104 15.77 15.10 -13.04
CA VAL A 104 14.34 15.15 -13.34
C VAL A 104 13.98 16.49 -13.97
N ARG A 105 13.08 16.47 -14.95
CA ARG A 105 12.41 17.66 -15.47
C ARG A 105 10.95 17.62 -15.07
N LEU A 106 10.48 18.70 -14.45
CA LEU A 106 9.09 18.85 -14.07
C LEU A 106 8.38 19.74 -15.10
N SER A 107 7.33 19.20 -15.71
CA SER A 107 6.50 19.91 -16.67
C SER A 107 5.34 20.59 -15.94
N LEU A 108 5.52 21.88 -15.67
CA LEU A 108 4.59 22.73 -14.92
C LEU A 108 3.85 23.67 -15.88
N ARG A 109 2.53 23.83 -15.70
CA ARG A 109 1.77 24.97 -16.24
C ARG A 109 1.30 25.81 -15.05
N GLY A 110 1.95 26.95 -14.85
CA GLY A 110 1.76 27.75 -13.64
C GLY A 110 2.17 26.97 -12.38
N ARG A 111 1.21 26.71 -11.48
CA ARG A 111 1.40 25.95 -10.23
C ARG A 111 0.91 24.50 -10.31
N VAL A 112 0.62 24.02 -11.52
CA VAL A 112 0.05 22.70 -11.76
C VAL A 112 1.09 21.82 -12.45
N LEU A 113 1.35 20.64 -11.88
CA LEU A 113 2.24 19.64 -12.46
C LEU A 113 1.44 18.72 -13.38
N HIS A 114 1.89 18.62 -14.64
CA HIS A 114 1.24 17.79 -15.67
C HIS A 114 2.07 16.59 -16.10
N GLY A 115 3.39 16.65 -15.92
CA GLY A 115 4.28 15.56 -16.32
C GLY A 115 5.63 15.65 -15.64
N ILE A 116 6.32 14.52 -15.66
CA ILE A 116 7.64 14.35 -15.06
C ILE A 116 8.49 13.56 -16.06
N THR A 117 9.63 14.10 -16.45
CA THR A 117 10.62 13.37 -17.25
C THR A 117 11.79 12.99 -16.36
N LEU A 118 12.14 11.71 -16.33
CA LEU A 118 13.31 11.20 -15.60
C LEU A 118 14.46 10.97 -16.56
N TYR A 119 15.68 11.19 -16.09
CA TYR A 119 16.91 10.96 -16.87
C TYR A 119 17.93 10.19 -16.04
N TRP A 120 18.59 9.23 -16.68
CA TRP A 120 19.68 8.43 -16.11
C TRP A 120 20.66 8.02 -17.21
N PRO A 121 21.89 7.62 -16.87
CA PRO A 121 22.83 7.08 -17.85
C PRO A 121 22.26 5.79 -18.46
N ALA A 122 22.24 5.72 -19.79
CA ALA A 122 21.81 4.51 -20.48
C ALA A 122 22.85 3.41 -20.29
N SER A 123 22.37 2.18 -20.12
CA SER A 123 23.21 1.00 -20.08
C SER A 123 23.28 0.31 -21.44
N PHE A 124 24.25 -0.60 -21.60
CA PHE A 124 24.37 -1.43 -22.80
C PHE A 124 23.22 -2.43 -23.00
N ALA A 125 22.48 -2.73 -21.93
CA ALA A 125 21.33 -3.64 -21.94
C ALA A 125 20.10 -2.91 -21.38
N GLU A 126 19.80 -1.74 -21.96
CA GLU A 126 18.61 -0.97 -21.60
C GLU A 126 17.36 -1.64 -22.15
N CYS A 127 16.38 -1.84 -21.29
CA CYS A 127 15.08 -2.35 -21.64
C CYS A 127 14.23 -1.26 -22.26
N GLY A 128 13.40 -1.65 -23.22
CA GLY A 128 12.49 -0.71 -23.89
C GLY A 128 11.41 -0.12 -22.98
N THR A 129 11.23 -0.65 -21.76
CA THR A 129 10.22 -0.18 -20.80
C THR A 129 10.75 -0.19 -19.38
N ALA A 130 10.22 0.70 -18.54
CA ALA A 130 10.47 0.75 -17.12
C ALA A 130 9.16 0.97 -16.35
N ALA A 131 9.06 0.36 -15.18
CA ALA A 131 7.99 0.55 -14.22
C ALA A 131 8.31 1.73 -13.29
N VAL A 132 7.39 2.69 -13.22
CA VAL A 132 7.50 3.91 -12.42
C VAL A 132 6.33 4.00 -11.46
N ALA A 133 6.61 4.17 -10.17
CA ALA A 133 5.59 4.54 -9.20
C ALA A 133 5.83 5.97 -8.73
N LEU A 134 4.75 6.75 -8.64
CA LEU A 134 4.76 8.11 -8.16
C LEU A 134 3.86 8.23 -6.93
N HIS A 135 4.45 8.64 -5.82
CA HIS A 135 3.70 9.03 -4.64
C HIS A 135 3.91 10.51 -4.36
N HIS A 136 2.81 11.22 -4.10
CA HIS A 136 2.84 12.64 -3.79
C HIS A 136 2.43 12.86 -2.33
N ASP A 137 3.25 13.62 -1.60
CA ASP A 137 2.95 14.08 -0.24
C ASP A 137 3.24 15.58 -0.16
N GLY A 138 2.19 16.36 -0.35
CA GLY A 138 2.29 17.81 -0.49
C GLY A 138 3.21 18.23 -1.63
N GLY A 139 4.31 18.94 -1.30
CA GLY A 139 5.31 19.37 -2.28
C GLY A 139 6.39 18.33 -2.60
N ARG A 140 6.36 17.14 -1.98
CA ARG A 140 7.36 16.09 -2.19
C ARG A 140 6.81 15.04 -3.14
N LEU A 141 7.56 14.77 -4.20
CA LEU A 141 7.26 13.75 -5.20
C LEU A 141 8.25 12.60 -4.99
N ARG A 142 7.80 11.48 -4.44
CA ARG A 142 8.61 10.27 -4.30
C ARG A 142 8.44 9.41 -5.55
N LEU A 143 9.55 9.08 -6.20
CA LEU A 143 9.57 8.32 -7.43
C LEU A 143 10.34 7.03 -7.22
N TRP A 144 9.73 5.89 -7.52
CA TRP A 144 10.41 4.60 -7.61
C TRP A 144 10.49 4.22 -9.08
N LEU A 145 11.70 3.95 -9.56
CA LEU A 145 11.97 3.57 -10.93
C LEU A 145 12.60 2.18 -10.92
N HIS A 146 12.00 1.27 -11.67
CA HIS A 146 12.44 -0.11 -11.80
C HIS A 146 12.37 -0.52 -13.26
N GLU A 147 13.33 -1.30 -13.69
CA GLU A 147 13.38 -1.84 -15.04
C GLU A 147 13.11 -3.33 -15.00
N GLY A 148 12.41 -3.84 -16.01
CA GLY A 148 11.92 -5.23 -16.01
C GLY A 148 10.74 -5.42 -15.06
N THR A 149 10.48 -6.68 -14.70
CA THR A 149 9.32 -7.02 -13.88
C THR A 149 9.50 -6.52 -12.45
N PRO A 150 8.62 -5.62 -11.96
CA PRO A 150 8.77 -5.02 -10.64
C PRO A 150 8.62 -6.08 -9.54
N SER A 151 9.62 -6.18 -8.67
CA SER A 151 9.59 -7.11 -7.53
C SER A 151 8.63 -6.70 -6.41
N ARG A 152 8.18 -5.44 -6.40
CA ARG A 152 7.23 -4.90 -5.42
C ARG A 152 6.16 -4.05 -6.09
N TYR A 153 4.91 -4.38 -5.83
CA TYR A 153 3.77 -3.54 -6.17
C TYR A 153 3.79 -2.27 -5.32
N HIS A 154 3.94 -1.14 -5.99
CA HIS A 154 3.72 0.17 -5.40
C HIS A 154 2.39 0.71 -5.92
N GLU A 155 1.65 1.43 -5.10
CA GLU A 155 0.43 2.10 -5.53
C GLU A 155 0.77 3.13 -6.63
N GLY A 156 0.02 3.12 -7.73
CA GLY A 156 0.27 4.01 -8.87
C GLY A 156 1.45 3.60 -9.77
N LEU A 157 1.81 2.31 -9.79
CA LEU A 157 2.82 1.77 -10.70
C LEU A 157 2.33 1.83 -12.16
N GLN A 158 3.14 2.42 -13.03
CA GLN A 158 2.88 2.53 -14.46
C GLN A 158 4.11 2.05 -15.25
N THR A 159 3.89 1.19 -16.24
CA THR A 159 4.94 0.80 -17.18
C THR A 159 4.96 1.80 -18.34
N VAL A 160 6.10 2.45 -18.56
CA VAL A 160 6.27 3.52 -19.53
C VAL A 160 7.47 3.21 -20.42
N PRO A 161 7.43 3.54 -21.72
CA PRO A 161 8.56 3.33 -22.62
C PRO A 161 9.78 4.15 -22.19
N VAL A 162 10.96 3.56 -22.38
CA VAL A 162 12.25 4.21 -22.18
C VAL A 162 12.79 4.65 -23.54
N HIS A 163 13.27 5.88 -23.61
CA HIS A 163 13.89 6.47 -24.78
C HIS A 163 15.37 6.74 -24.50
N VAL A 164 16.25 6.11 -25.28
CA VAL A 164 17.70 6.30 -25.19
C VAL A 164 18.15 7.25 -26.28
N ASN A 165 18.86 8.32 -25.90
CA ASN A 165 19.46 9.27 -26.83
C ASN A 165 20.83 9.73 -26.30
N GLY A 166 21.86 9.60 -27.13
CA GLY A 166 23.22 10.08 -26.79
C GLY A 166 23.78 9.53 -25.48
N GLY A 167 23.52 8.26 -25.17
CA GLY A 167 23.96 7.62 -23.93
C GLY A 167 23.16 8.01 -22.67
N THR A 168 22.09 8.78 -22.81
CA THR A 168 21.15 9.09 -21.74
C THR A 168 19.82 8.38 -21.98
N ALA A 169 19.37 7.61 -21.01
CA ALA A 169 18.03 7.04 -20.99
C ALA A 169 17.06 8.04 -20.34
N SER A 170 15.86 8.12 -20.90
CA SER A 170 14.83 9.05 -20.48
C SER A 170 13.46 8.42 -20.54
N LEU A 171 12.56 8.86 -19.67
CA LEU A 171 11.19 8.39 -19.62
C LEU A 171 10.25 9.51 -19.22
N ASP A 172 9.14 9.62 -19.96
CA ASP A 172 8.13 10.64 -19.79
C ASP A 172 6.89 10.10 -19.08
N LEU A 173 6.73 10.44 -17.81
CA LEU A 173 5.54 10.12 -17.04
C LEU A 173 4.50 11.24 -17.18
N ARG A 174 3.36 10.94 -17.80
CA ARG A 174 2.21 11.84 -17.88
C ARG A 174 1.30 11.63 -16.67
N LEU A 175 0.92 12.72 -16.02
CA LEU A 175 0.01 12.66 -14.87
C LEU A 175 -1.43 12.73 -15.36
N THR A 176 -2.18 11.65 -15.17
CA THR A 176 -3.61 11.59 -15.49
C THR A 176 -4.41 12.57 -14.63
N GLN A 177 -3.99 12.74 -13.37
CA GLN A 177 -4.54 13.74 -12.45
C GLN A 177 -3.49 14.83 -12.20
N PRO A 178 -3.75 16.08 -12.63
CA PRO A 178 -2.83 17.17 -12.39
C PRO A 178 -2.70 17.45 -10.89
N ILE A 179 -1.46 17.54 -10.42
CA ILE A 179 -1.17 17.83 -9.02
C ILE A 179 -1.04 19.34 -8.88
N ARG A 180 -1.78 19.96 -7.95
CA ARG A 180 -1.69 21.40 -7.66
C ARG A 180 -1.12 21.62 -6.26
N HIS A 181 -0.12 22.49 -6.15
CA HIS A 181 0.48 22.80 -4.86
C HIS A 181 0.98 24.26 -4.80
N HIS A 182 0.85 24.88 -3.63
CA HIS A 182 1.26 26.28 -3.40
C HIS A 182 2.78 26.45 -3.22
N ARG A 183 3.50 25.34 -3.00
CA ARG A 183 4.95 25.30 -2.76
C ARG A 183 5.67 24.64 -3.92
N ARG A 184 6.97 24.91 -4.05
CA ARG A 184 7.82 24.30 -5.10
C ARG A 184 7.88 22.79 -4.91
N TYR A 185 7.73 22.05 -6.01
CA TYR A 185 7.87 20.60 -6.02
C TYR A 185 9.33 20.19 -5.86
N VAL A 186 9.54 19.12 -5.08
CA VAL A 186 10.84 18.49 -4.88
C VAL A 186 10.71 17.01 -5.20
N ALA A 187 11.45 16.55 -6.20
CA ALA A 187 11.54 15.14 -6.54
C ALA A 187 12.54 14.43 -5.63
N ILE A 188 12.17 13.24 -5.17
CA ILE A 188 12.91 12.42 -4.24
C ILE A 188 12.93 11.00 -4.82
N ASN A 189 14.10 10.39 -4.88
CA ASN A 189 14.21 8.98 -5.21
C ASN A 189 13.63 8.18 -4.03
N GLY A 190 12.56 7.43 -4.28
CA GLY A 190 11.85 6.66 -3.28
C GLY A 190 12.65 5.49 -2.70
N HIS A 191 13.70 5.04 -3.40
CA HIS A 191 14.61 4.01 -2.91
C HIS A 191 15.64 4.56 -1.93
N THR A 192 16.31 5.64 -2.32
CA THR A 192 17.43 6.20 -1.55
C THR A 192 17.01 7.30 -0.58
N GLY A 193 15.80 7.84 -0.72
CA GLY A 193 15.32 9.03 0.01
C GLY A 193 16.03 10.33 -0.38
N ARG A 194 16.96 10.29 -1.36
CA ARG A 194 17.74 11.46 -1.78
C ARG A 194 16.95 12.30 -2.77
N ARG A 195 17.18 13.61 -2.71
CA ARG A 195 16.61 14.56 -3.69
C ARG A 195 17.19 14.28 -5.08
N ILE A 196 16.32 14.22 -6.08
CA ILE A 196 16.73 14.16 -7.49
C ILE A 196 16.92 15.61 -7.99
N PRO A 197 18.11 15.96 -8.50
CA PRO A 197 18.37 17.27 -9.10
C PRO A 197 17.36 17.63 -10.20
N GLN A 198 16.87 18.87 -10.17
CA GLN A 198 16.00 19.37 -11.25
C GLN A 198 16.85 19.88 -12.40
N ARG A 199 16.65 19.32 -13.58
CA ARG A 199 17.16 19.87 -14.84
C ARG A 199 16.17 20.91 -15.34
N HIS A 200 16.67 22.12 -15.58
CA HIS A 200 15.92 23.16 -16.28
C HIS A 200 16.23 23.01 -17.77
N GLY A 201 15.21 23.10 -18.62
CA GLY A 201 15.41 23.02 -20.07
C GLY A 201 16.36 24.14 -20.51
N ALA A 202 17.26 23.81 -21.44
CA ALA A 202 17.97 24.81 -22.22
C ALA A 202 16.97 25.61 -23.07
#